data_AF-A0AAU4EA44-F1
#
_entry.id   AF-A0AAU4EA44-F1
#
_cell.length_a   1.000
_cell.length_b   1.000
_cell.length_c   1.000
_cell.angle_alpha   90.00
_cell.angle_beta   90.00
_cell.angle_gamma   90.00
#
_symmetry.space_group_name_H-M   'P 1'
#
loop_
_entity.id
_entity.type
_entity.pdbx_description
1 polymer ?
#
loop_
_entity_poly.entity_id
_entity_poly.type
_entity_poly.pdbx_seq_one_letter_code
_entity_poly.pdbx_strand_id
1 'polypeptide(L)'
;MLIKGSAWGKGIQDGDKARFAALVTTGEQKMVDGVMVMQYLASTSDLSVPHLTELRGILGRGRAPWVEDVALKDMDVVLQQRNDPRWIAEQKEKAEQRAAVQAATEAELLRLGRSKLGGAGDTWAERKHEIDAWWSRVRDAEAAETWQTAFAQNRMSARQIGSTSVMGGTFTVQNKFDRRNAARSREIVLDRGAGGILARLEPTNFFDPETGRRRKYELGLHDLSATLLDSTKEPLTVLGQLKPYKDSIVVFMPVPTEDDAQIFHAITTLRDPDGTDLGIKRSSFTHLRFAQGSDMHTTLVDVSRRPEDPPKIRYGVTGRVQRARGEDEVMADDTDLAARRTNALQHSVILGAGAVQKVNEIVVAYRAHRSALFPLFAKWDGNTKRFNALARTTLRPTGAYLTESGEWRDR
;
A
#
# COMPACT_ATOMS: atom_id res chain seq x y z
N MET A 1 -14.45 2.51 -21.56
CA MET A 1 -13.96 1.64 -22.65
C MET A 1 -12.53 1.22 -22.33
N LEU A 2 -12.22 -0.08 -22.39
CA LEU A 2 -10.87 -0.60 -22.12
C LEU A 2 -9.89 -0.22 -23.25
N ILE A 3 -8.66 0.13 -22.88
CA ILE A 3 -7.59 0.42 -23.83
C ILE A 3 -6.87 -0.88 -24.20
N LYS A 4 -6.92 -1.26 -25.49
CA LYS A 4 -6.22 -2.44 -26.02
C LYS A 4 -4.82 -2.06 -26.55
N GLY A 5 -3.95 -1.56 -25.67
CA GLY A 5 -2.69 -0.88 -26.03
C GLY A 5 -1.83 -1.59 -27.09
N SER A 6 -1.51 -2.88 -26.90
CA SER A 6 -0.70 -3.65 -27.85
C SER A 6 -1.43 -3.98 -29.17
N ALA A 7 -2.75 -4.17 -29.12
CA ALA A 7 -3.55 -4.46 -30.31
C ALA A 7 -3.75 -3.21 -31.16
N TRP A 8 -4.10 -2.08 -30.53
CA TRP A 8 -4.24 -0.79 -31.19
C TRP A 8 -2.91 -0.31 -31.78
N GLY A 9 -1.79 -0.50 -31.07
CA GLY A 9 -0.46 -0.10 -31.53
C GLY A 9 -0.03 -0.71 -32.87
N LYS A 10 -0.55 -1.89 -33.24
CA LYS A 10 -0.30 -2.52 -34.54
C LYS A 10 -0.94 -1.77 -35.72
N GLY A 11 -1.97 -0.98 -35.46
CA GLY A 11 -2.75 -0.27 -36.48
C GLY A 11 -2.44 1.21 -36.64
N ILE A 12 -1.56 1.74 -35.81
CA ILE A 12 -1.16 3.15 -35.82
C ILE A 12 -0.15 3.41 -36.95
N GLN A 13 -0.34 4.52 -37.68
CA GLN A 13 0.62 5.00 -38.68
C GLN A 13 1.99 5.28 -38.03
N ASP A 14 3.08 5.06 -38.75
CA ASP A 14 4.44 5.19 -38.16
C ASP A 14 4.69 6.56 -37.53
N GLY A 15 4.23 7.65 -38.15
CA GLY A 15 4.35 9.01 -37.61
C GLY A 15 3.59 9.25 -36.30
N ASP A 16 2.57 8.45 -36.01
CA ASP A 16 1.71 8.59 -34.82
C ASP A 16 2.12 7.65 -33.67
N LYS A 17 2.97 6.64 -33.92
CA LYS A 17 3.29 5.59 -32.92
C LYS A 17 3.87 6.12 -31.62
N ALA A 18 4.80 7.08 -31.71
CA ALA A 18 5.42 7.69 -30.53
C ALA A 18 4.37 8.45 -29.70
N ARG A 19 3.49 9.20 -30.36
CA ARG A 19 2.44 9.96 -29.68
C ARG A 19 1.35 9.06 -29.09
N PHE A 20 0.95 8.02 -29.83
CA PHE A 20 0.06 6.97 -29.32
C PHE A 20 0.62 6.38 -28.02
N ALA A 21 1.86 5.89 -28.05
CA ALA A 21 2.51 5.33 -26.86
C ALA A 21 2.57 6.35 -25.71
N ALA A 22 2.88 7.61 -26.00
CA ALA A 22 2.86 8.68 -25.01
C ALA A 22 1.47 8.89 -24.41
N LEU A 23 0.37 8.75 -25.16
CA LEU A 23 -0.98 8.91 -24.64
C LEU A 23 -1.42 7.71 -23.79
N VAL A 24 -1.24 6.49 -24.28
CA VAL A 24 -1.87 5.29 -23.71
C VAL A 24 -1.02 4.56 -22.67
N THR A 25 0.22 4.98 -22.41
CA THR A 25 1.07 4.34 -21.39
C THR A 25 0.99 5.04 -20.04
N THR A 26 1.11 4.26 -18.96
CA THR A 26 1.13 4.77 -17.58
C THR A 26 2.50 5.37 -17.21
N GLY A 27 3.51 5.14 -18.05
CA GLY A 27 4.92 5.34 -17.75
C GLY A 27 5.54 4.15 -17.03
N GLU A 28 4.76 3.32 -16.33
CA GLU A 28 5.25 2.20 -15.54
C GLU A 28 5.71 1.05 -16.44
N GLN A 29 6.71 0.29 -15.98
CA GLN A 29 7.12 -0.97 -16.60
C GLN A 29 6.99 -2.11 -15.60
N LYS A 30 6.59 -3.29 -16.06
CA LYS A 30 6.58 -4.52 -15.25
C LYS A 30 7.42 -5.57 -15.93
N MET A 31 8.14 -6.36 -15.13
CA MET A 31 8.82 -7.55 -15.62
C MET A 31 7.79 -8.63 -15.92
N VAL A 32 7.71 -9.07 -17.17
CA VAL A 32 6.87 -10.17 -17.64
C VAL A 32 7.81 -11.13 -18.36
N ASP A 33 7.92 -12.36 -17.85
CA ASP A 33 8.80 -13.40 -18.37
C ASP A 33 10.26 -12.94 -18.59
N GLY A 34 10.79 -12.15 -17.64
CA GLY A 34 12.15 -11.63 -17.68
C GLY A 34 12.35 -10.38 -18.55
N VAL A 35 11.31 -9.89 -19.23
CA VAL A 35 11.36 -8.69 -20.08
C VAL A 35 10.58 -7.55 -19.43
N MET A 36 11.14 -6.33 -19.44
CA MET A 36 10.43 -5.14 -18.98
C MET A 36 9.42 -4.69 -20.04
N VAL A 37 8.12 -4.77 -19.69
CA VAL A 37 7.01 -4.40 -20.57
C VAL A 37 6.34 -3.13 -20.06
N MET A 38 6.20 -2.15 -20.96
CA MET A 38 5.47 -0.92 -20.69
C MET A 38 4.01 -1.21 -20.36
N GLN A 39 3.50 -0.56 -19.32
CA GLN A 39 2.12 -0.71 -18.91
C GLN A 39 1.24 0.33 -19.60
N TYR A 40 0.08 -0.12 -20.05
CA TYR A 40 -0.93 0.72 -20.67
C TYR A 40 -1.96 1.16 -19.63
N LEU A 41 -2.55 2.33 -19.84
CA LEU A 41 -3.76 2.75 -19.14
C LEU A 41 -4.83 1.67 -19.35
N ALA A 42 -5.63 1.39 -18.32
CA ALA A 42 -6.62 0.32 -18.41
C ALA A 42 -7.85 0.76 -19.21
N SER A 43 -8.23 2.04 -19.10
CA SER A 43 -9.45 2.58 -19.68
C SER A 43 -9.27 4.02 -20.16
N THR A 44 -10.10 4.44 -21.11
CA THR A 44 -10.15 5.82 -21.60
C THR A 44 -10.61 6.84 -20.55
N SER A 45 -11.18 6.38 -19.43
CA SER A 45 -11.45 7.21 -18.25
C SER A 45 -10.18 7.82 -17.66
N ASP A 46 -9.03 7.17 -17.85
CA ASP A 46 -7.74 7.63 -17.32
C ASP A 46 -7.10 8.75 -18.18
N LEU A 47 -7.72 9.11 -19.33
CA LEU A 47 -7.26 10.18 -20.20
C LEU A 47 -8.04 11.47 -19.94
N SER A 48 -7.40 12.64 -20.07
CA SER A 48 -8.12 13.92 -20.16
C SER A 48 -8.93 13.99 -21.46
N VAL A 49 -9.94 14.87 -21.54
CA VAL A 49 -10.72 15.06 -22.77
C VAL A 49 -9.82 15.42 -23.97
N PRO A 50 -8.87 16.37 -23.87
CA PRO A 50 -7.95 16.65 -24.97
C PRO A 50 -7.13 15.43 -25.43
N HIS A 51 -6.62 14.64 -24.47
CA HIS A 51 -5.84 13.43 -24.78
C HIS A 51 -6.72 12.33 -25.39
N LEU A 52 -7.98 12.21 -24.98
CA LEU A 52 -8.92 11.25 -25.56
C LEU A 52 -9.30 11.63 -27.00
N THR A 53 -9.54 12.91 -27.24
CA THR A 53 -9.79 13.46 -28.60
C THR A 53 -8.59 13.20 -29.51
N GLU A 54 -7.38 13.44 -29.01
CA GLU A 54 -6.16 13.19 -29.76
C GLU A 54 -5.97 11.70 -30.07
N LEU A 55 -6.17 10.83 -29.07
CA LEU A 55 -6.10 9.38 -29.24
C LEU A 55 -7.10 8.90 -30.30
N ARG A 56 -8.33 9.43 -30.27
CA ARG A 56 -9.36 9.12 -31.28
C ARG A 56 -8.89 9.51 -32.68
N GLY A 57 -8.30 10.70 -32.82
CA GLY A 57 -7.75 11.17 -34.10
C GLY A 57 -6.62 10.28 -34.62
N ILE A 58 -5.71 9.85 -33.75
CA ILE A 58 -4.62 8.92 -34.09
C ILE A 58 -5.19 7.56 -34.55
N LEU A 59 -6.15 7.01 -33.80
CA LEU A 59 -6.78 5.73 -34.13
C LEU A 59 -7.55 5.79 -35.45
N GLY A 60 -8.26 6.89 -35.73
CA GLY A 60 -9.02 7.08 -36.97
C GLY A 60 -8.17 7.30 -38.22
N ARG A 61 -6.90 7.72 -38.07
CA ARG A 61 -5.93 7.74 -39.18
C ARG A 61 -5.31 6.38 -39.45
N GLY A 62 -5.32 5.48 -38.47
CA GLY A 62 -4.82 4.12 -38.60
C GLY A 62 -5.54 3.35 -39.71
N ARG A 63 -4.86 2.37 -40.31
CA ARG A 63 -5.38 1.59 -41.46
C ARG A 63 -5.82 0.18 -41.10
N ALA A 64 -5.89 -0.16 -39.82
CA ALA A 64 -5.96 -1.56 -39.43
C ALA A 64 -7.37 -2.01 -39.06
N PRO A 65 -7.81 -3.20 -39.52
CA PRO A 65 -9.14 -3.76 -39.25
C PRO A 65 -9.41 -4.07 -37.76
N TRP A 66 -8.40 -3.91 -36.89
CA TRP A 66 -8.47 -4.20 -35.45
C TRP A 66 -8.82 -2.98 -34.58
N VAL A 67 -8.78 -1.77 -35.15
CA VAL A 67 -9.46 -0.61 -34.56
C VAL A 67 -10.89 -0.71 -35.07
N GLU A 68 -11.68 -1.55 -34.42
CA GLU A 68 -13.09 -1.77 -34.78
C GLU A 68 -13.82 -0.42 -34.82
N ASP A 69 -14.68 -0.17 -35.82
CA ASP A 69 -15.53 1.03 -35.87
C ASP A 69 -16.31 1.23 -34.55
N VAL A 70 -16.60 0.12 -33.86
CA VAL A 70 -17.18 0.07 -32.52
C VAL A 70 -16.33 0.85 -31.50
N ALA A 71 -15.00 0.70 -31.50
CA ALA A 71 -14.12 1.39 -30.56
C ALA A 71 -14.10 2.90 -30.79
N LEU A 72 -14.09 3.36 -32.05
CA LEU A 72 -14.16 4.79 -32.36
C LEU A 72 -15.53 5.38 -31.98
N LYS A 73 -16.62 4.63 -32.24
CA LYS A 73 -17.97 5.02 -31.84
C LYS A 73 -18.11 5.09 -30.31
N ASP A 74 -17.57 4.13 -29.58
CA ASP A 74 -17.56 4.14 -28.12
C ASP A 74 -16.76 5.34 -27.58
N MET A 75 -15.62 5.69 -28.21
CA MET A 75 -14.88 6.90 -27.87
C MET A 75 -15.69 8.17 -28.11
N ASP A 76 -16.45 8.24 -29.19
CA ASP A 76 -17.34 9.37 -29.48
C ASP A 76 -18.43 9.52 -28.42
N VAL A 77 -19.06 8.42 -27.99
CA VAL A 77 -20.04 8.43 -26.91
C VAL A 77 -19.41 8.95 -25.61
N VAL A 78 -18.22 8.45 -25.25
CA VAL A 78 -17.50 8.91 -24.06
C VAL A 78 -17.10 10.39 -24.18
N LEU A 79 -16.65 10.86 -25.35
CA LEU A 79 -16.32 12.26 -25.58
C LEU A 79 -17.54 13.17 -25.49
N GLN A 80 -18.68 12.76 -26.06
CA GLN A 80 -19.92 13.50 -25.98
C GLN A 80 -20.38 13.64 -24.52
N GLN A 81 -20.38 12.53 -23.76
CA GLN A 81 -20.72 12.53 -22.35
C GLN A 81 -19.79 13.44 -21.53
N ARG A 82 -18.47 13.33 -21.74
CA ARG A 82 -17.48 14.09 -20.96
C ARG A 82 -17.40 15.57 -21.32
N ASN A 83 -18.00 15.97 -22.44
CA ASN A 83 -18.17 17.37 -22.83
C ASN A 83 -19.55 17.93 -22.44
N ASP A 84 -20.48 17.10 -21.96
CA ASP A 84 -21.79 17.56 -21.49
C ASP A 84 -21.61 18.37 -20.19
N PRO A 85 -21.96 19.67 -20.17
CA PRO A 85 -21.84 20.51 -18.97
C PRO A 85 -22.61 19.95 -17.77
N ARG A 86 -23.74 19.26 -17.98
CA ARG A 86 -24.52 18.65 -16.91
C ARG A 86 -23.77 17.50 -16.27
N TRP A 87 -23.20 16.61 -17.08
CA TRP A 87 -22.39 15.50 -16.58
C TRP A 87 -21.14 16.01 -15.84
N ILE A 88 -20.46 17.04 -16.38
CA ILE A 88 -19.30 17.66 -15.71
C ILE A 88 -19.70 18.22 -14.34
N ALA A 89 -20.81 18.96 -14.27
CA ALA A 89 -21.32 19.51 -13.01
C ALA A 89 -21.65 18.41 -12.00
N GLU A 90 -22.32 17.33 -12.43
CA GLU A 90 -22.64 16.17 -11.60
C GLU A 90 -21.38 15.46 -11.06
N GLN A 91 -20.37 15.24 -11.91
CA GLN A 91 -19.12 14.62 -11.46
C GLN A 91 -18.36 15.50 -10.47
N LYS A 92 -18.38 16.83 -10.68
CA LYS A 92 -17.79 17.79 -9.76
C LYS A 92 -18.49 17.74 -8.40
N GLU A 93 -19.81 17.79 -8.39
CA GLU A 93 -20.62 17.69 -7.16
C GLU A 93 -20.33 16.36 -6.42
N LYS A 94 -20.32 15.23 -7.13
CA LYS A 94 -19.97 13.93 -6.54
C LYS A 94 -18.57 13.92 -5.94
N ALA A 95 -17.59 14.53 -6.61
CA ALA A 95 -16.22 14.63 -6.11
C ALA A 95 -16.13 15.50 -4.85
N GLU A 96 -16.83 16.64 -4.82
CA GLU A 96 -16.92 17.54 -3.67
C GLU A 96 -17.60 16.88 -2.47
N GLN A 97 -18.71 16.18 -2.69
CA GLN A 97 -19.41 15.40 -1.66
C GLN A 97 -18.50 14.31 -1.09
N ARG A 98 -17.82 13.53 -1.93
CA ARG A 98 -16.83 12.52 -1.50
C ARG A 98 -15.72 13.14 -0.65
N ALA A 99 -15.16 14.27 -1.09
CA ALA A 99 -14.11 14.96 -0.37
C ALA A 99 -14.59 15.49 0.99
N ALA A 100 -15.81 16.04 1.06
CA ALA A 100 -16.41 16.52 2.30
C ALA A 100 -16.66 15.38 3.30
N VAL A 101 -17.22 14.25 2.84
CA VAL A 101 -17.42 13.05 3.68
C VAL A 101 -16.08 12.56 4.22
N GLN A 102 -15.07 12.43 3.36
CA GLN A 102 -13.75 11.97 3.75
C GLN A 102 -13.09 12.90 4.77
N ALA A 103 -13.18 14.23 4.57
CA ALA A 103 -12.65 15.21 5.51
C ALA A 103 -13.36 15.15 6.87
N ALA A 104 -14.68 14.95 6.88
CA ALA A 104 -15.44 14.76 8.12
C ALA A 104 -15.00 13.48 8.86
N THR A 105 -14.74 12.38 8.14
CA THR A 105 -14.23 11.14 8.74
C THR A 105 -12.84 11.32 9.33
N GLU A 106 -11.91 12.01 8.64
CA GLU A 106 -10.58 12.30 9.17
C GLU A 106 -10.65 13.16 10.44
N ALA A 107 -11.50 14.20 10.45
CA ALA A 107 -11.70 15.06 11.61
C ALA A 107 -12.27 14.28 12.81
N GLU A 108 -13.24 13.40 12.58
CA GLU A 108 -13.84 12.56 13.62
C GLU A 108 -12.82 11.58 14.20
N LEU A 109 -12.03 10.90 13.36
CA LEU A 109 -10.98 10.00 13.84
C LEU A 109 -9.89 10.71 14.63
N LEU A 110 -9.51 11.91 14.21
CA LEU A 110 -8.58 12.74 14.95
C LEU A 110 -9.15 13.11 16.33
N ARG A 111 -10.43 13.51 16.39
CA ARG A 111 -11.13 13.82 17.63
C ARG A 111 -11.19 12.61 18.56
N LEU A 112 -11.54 11.44 18.04
CA LEU A 112 -11.56 10.18 18.79
C LEU A 112 -10.18 9.80 19.32
N GLY A 113 -9.14 9.87 18.48
CA GLY A 113 -7.76 9.62 18.90
C GLY A 113 -7.30 10.57 20.02
N ARG A 114 -7.62 11.87 19.93
CA ARG A 114 -7.34 12.85 20.99
C ARG A 114 -8.12 12.56 22.27
N SER A 115 -9.37 12.10 22.15
CA SER A 115 -10.19 11.73 23.30
C SER A 115 -9.64 10.48 24.00
N LYS A 116 -9.23 9.46 23.24
CA LYS A 116 -8.65 8.21 23.76
C LYS A 116 -7.27 8.41 24.39
N LEU A 117 -6.47 9.33 23.85
CA LEU A 117 -5.21 9.74 24.46
C LEU A 117 -5.45 10.35 25.86
N GLY A 118 -6.55 11.10 26.02
CA GLY A 118 -6.84 11.87 27.23
C GLY A 118 -6.07 13.19 27.28
N GLY A 119 -6.21 13.90 28.40
CA GLY A 119 -5.58 15.22 28.61
C GLY A 119 -6.25 16.37 27.85
N ALA A 120 -5.92 17.59 28.26
CA ALA A 120 -6.36 18.83 27.60
C ALA A 120 -5.27 19.39 26.68
N GLY A 121 -5.60 20.37 25.85
CA GLY A 121 -4.65 21.03 24.96
C GLY A 121 -4.47 20.35 23.60
N ASP A 122 -3.69 21.00 22.74
CA ASP A 122 -3.41 20.57 21.36
C ASP A 122 -1.91 20.60 21.01
N THR A 123 -1.06 20.92 21.98
CA THR A 123 0.39 20.85 21.87
C THR A 123 0.93 19.54 22.43
N TRP A 124 2.15 19.19 22.03
CA TRP A 124 2.87 18.04 22.60
C TRP A 124 3.13 18.20 24.09
N ALA A 125 3.56 19.39 24.51
CA ALA A 125 3.94 19.67 25.90
C ALA A 125 2.76 19.48 26.87
N GLU A 126 1.57 19.96 26.48
CA GLU A 126 0.33 19.82 27.29
C GLU A 126 -0.10 18.36 27.48
N ARG A 127 0.24 17.48 26.53
CA ARG A 127 -0.16 16.06 26.53
C ARG A 127 0.99 15.09 26.79
N LYS A 128 2.16 15.58 27.20
CA LYS A 128 3.37 14.76 27.31
C LYS A 128 3.16 13.58 28.27
N HIS A 129 2.52 13.83 29.40
CA HIS A 129 2.23 12.80 30.39
C HIS A 129 1.37 11.67 29.81
N GLU A 130 0.30 12.01 29.08
CA GLU A 130 -0.59 11.05 28.44
C GLU A 130 0.11 10.28 27.31
N ILE A 131 0.97 10.96 26.54
CA ILE A 131 1.79 10.34 25.50
C ILE A 131 2.71 9.27 26.08
N ASP A 132 3.39 9.58 27.19
CA ASP A 132 4.32 8.66 27.84
C ASP A 132 3.59 7.49 28.50
N ALA A 133 2.46 7.75 29.14
CA ALA A 133 1.60 6.71 29.71
C ALA A 133 1.03 5.77 28.62
N TRP A 134 0.51 6.32 27.52
CA TRP A 134 0.06 5.53 26.38
C TRP A 134 1.19 4.67 25.81
N TRP A 135 2.37 5.27 25.60
CA TRP A 135 3.51 4.55 25.03
C TRP A 135 3.96 3.38 25.92
N SER A 136 4.04 3.57 27.24
CA SER A 136 4.35 2.48 28.17
C SER A 136 3.36 1.32 28.01
N ARG A 137 2.05 1.62 28.04
CA ARG A 137 1.00 0.60 27.89
C ARG A 137 1.12 -0.15 26.57
N VAL A 138 1.35 0.54 25.45
CA VAL A 138 1.54 -0.09 24.14
C VAL A 138 2.72 -1.07 24.19
N ARG A 139 3.84 -0.66 24.77
CA ARG A 139 5.03 -1.50 24.82
C ARG A 139 4.88 -2.69 25.77
N ASP A 140 4.12 -2.55 26.85
CA ASP A 140 3.79 -3.66 27.74
C ASP A 140 2.85 -4.66 27.05
N ALA A 141 1.84 -4.16 26.34
CA ALA A 141 0.93 -4.99 25.54
C ALA A 141 1.67 -5.74 24.42
N GLU A 142 2.57 -5.07 23.70
CA GLU A 142 3.41 -5.70 22.68
C GLU A 142 4.34 -6.78 23.27
N ALA A 143 4.80 -6.63 24.52
CA ALA A 143 5.64 -7.64 25.15
C ALA A 143 4.86 -8.92 25.49
N ALA A 144 3.59 -8.78 25.84
CA ALA A 144 2.67 -9.88 26.16
C ALA A 144 1.97 -10.48 24.93
N GLU A 145 2.12 -9.86 23.76
CA GLU A 145 1.39 -10.25 22.55
C GLU A 145 1.80 -11.64 22.03
N THR A 146 0.79 -12.43 21.66
CA THR A 146 0.93 -13.77 21.07
C THR A 146 0.31 -13.81 19.68
N TRP A 147 0.64 -14.86 18.91
CA TRP A 147 0.00 -15.11 17.62
C TRP A 147 -1.52 -15.16 17.74
N GLN A 148 -2.04 -15.98 18.66
CA GLN A 148 -3.48 -16.24 18.80
C GLN A 148 -4.24 -14.96 19.13
N THR A 149 -3.75 -14.15 20.06
CA THR A 149 -4.40 -12.90 20.44
C THR A 149 -4.45 -11.93 19.27
N ALA A 150 -3.34 -11.76 18.55
CA ALA A 150 -3.28 -10.85 17.40
C ALA A 150 -4.15 -11.35 16.22
N PHE A 151 -4.17 -12.65 15.96
CA PHE A 151 -4.97 -13.24 14.89
C PHE A 151 -6.47 -13.17 15.18
N ALA A 152 -6.91 -13.58 16.38
CA ALA A 152 -8.31 -13.52 16.79
C ALA A 152 -8.87 -12.09 16.84
N GLN A 153 -8.02 -11.09 17.06
CA GLN A 153 -8.37 -9.67 17.02
C GLN A 153 -8.26 -9.07 15.61
N ASN A 154 -8.04 -9.88 14.57
CA ASN A 154 -7.93 -9.41 13.20
C ASN A 154 -6.80 -8.39 12.99
N ARG A 155 -5.72 -8.51 13.77
CA ARG A 155 -4.54 -7.62 13.72
C ARG A 155 -3.33 -8.30 13.11
N MET A 156 -3.47 -9.50 12.56
CA MET A 156 -2.32 -10.19 11.98
C MET A 156 -2.04 -9.73 10.56
N SER A 157 -0.87 -9.15 10.31
CA SER A 157 -0.37 -8.96 8.95
C SER A 157 0.52 -10.13 8.53
N ALA A 158 0.41 -10.52 7.26
CA ALA A 158 1.21 -11.58 6.67
C ALA A 158 1.80 -11.12 5.33
N ARG A 159 3.10 -11.32 5.14
CA ARG A 159 3.81 -11.01 3.90
C ARG A 159 4.68 -12.18 3.48
N GLN A 160 4.55 -12.61 2.23
CA GLN A 160 5.51 -13.56 1.66
C GLN A 160 6.75 -12.85 1.12
N ILE A 161 7.91 -13.40 1.46
CA ILE A 161 9.21 -13.05 0.92
C ILE A 161 9.79 -14.29 0.25
N GLY A 162 10.43 -14.14 -0.91
CA GLY A 162 11.02 -15.27 -1.62
C GLY A 162 12.14 -15.88 -0.79
N SER A 163 12.20 -17.20 -0.68
CA SER A 163 13.26 -17.86 0.09
C SER A 163 14.56 -18.03 -0.69
N THR A 164 14.50 -17.95 -2.03
CA THR A 164 15.63 -18.14 -2.95
C THR A 164 15.88 -16.95 -3.88
N SER A 165 14.86 -16.16 -4.20
CA SER A 165 15.02 -14.95 -5.02
C SER A 165 15.52 -13.80 -4.14
N VAL A 166 16.63 -13.16 -4.54
CA VAL A 166 17.10 -11.89 -3.98
C VAL A 166 16.01 -10.84 -4.21
N MET A 167 15.06 -10.72 -3.28
CA MET A 167 13.96 -9.76 -3.38
C MET A 167 14.40 -8.34 -3.03
N GLY A 168 15.70 -8.13 -2.83
CA GLY A 168 16.33 -6.83 -2.69
C GLY A 168 17.29 -6.48 -3.83
N GLY A 169 17.85 -5.27 -3.80
CA GLY A 169 18.75 -4.75 -4.81
C GLY A 169 18.48 -3.29 -5.12
N THR A 170 19.09 -2.81 -6.20
CA THR A 170 18.85 -1.48 -6.74
C THR A 170 17.69 -1.51 -7.72
N PHE A 171 16.72 -0.61 -7.55
CA PHE A 171 15.55 -0.47 -8.40
C PHE A 171 15.45 0.96 -8.91
N THR A 172 15.10 1.12 -10.18
CA THR A 172 14.68 2.41 -10.72
C THR A 172 13.22 2.65 -10.37
N VAL A 173 12.94 3.74 -9.66
CA VAL A 173 11.58 4.20 -9.37
C VAL A 173 11.31 5.51 -10.09
N GLN A 174 10.08 5.64 -10.57
CA GLN A 174 9.63 6.84 -11.28
C GLN A 174 9.12 7.89 -10.31
N ASN A 175 9.23 9.15 -10.71
CA ASN A 175 8.60 10.25 -10.00
C ASN A 175 7.08 10.24 -10.24
N LYS A 176 6.28 10.39 -9.18
CA LYS A 176 4.81 10.38 -9.26
C LYS A 176 4.26 11.49 -10.16
N PHE A 177 4.90 12.67 -10.16
CA PHE A 177 4.47 13.85 -10.91
C PHE A 177 5.01 13.87 -12.34
N ASP A 178 6.15 13.22 -12.58
CA ASP A 178 6.85 13.20 -13.87
C ASP A 178 7.11 11.77 -14.39
N ARG A 179 6.09 10.89 -14.32
CA ARG A 179 6.26 9.44 -14.61
C ARG A 179 6.86 9.13 -15.99
N ARG A 180 6.63 10.01 -16.96
CA ARG A 180 7.11 9.85 -18.34
C ARG A 180 8.51 10.42 -18.56
N ASN A 181 9.04 11.19 -17.62
CA ASN A 181 10.36 11.78 -17.73
C ASN A 181 11.40 10.83 -17.11
N ALA A 182 12.09 10.05 -17.94
CA ALA A 182 13.11 9.11 -17.49
C ALA A 182 14.21 9.78 -16.66
N ALA A 183 14.58 11.03 -16.97
CA ALA A 183 15.57 11.81 -16.22
C ALA A 183 15.12 12.16 -14.79
N ARG A 184 13.84 11.97 -14.47
CA ARG A 184 13.26 12.15 -13.13
C ARG A 184 13.16 10.83 -12.36
N SER A 185 13.58 9.72 -12.95
CA SER A 185 13.65 8.44 -12.26
C SER A 185 14.84 8.44 -11.30
N ARG A 186 14.72 7.68 -10.21
CA ARG A 186 15.78 7.54 -9.21
C ARG A 186 16.11 6.09 -8.98
N GLU A 187 17.38 5.79 -8.78
CA GLU A 187 17.80 4.51 -8.23
C GLU A 187 17.60 4.51 -6.72
N ILE A 188 17.03 3.43 -6.22
CA ILE A 188 16.80 3.22 -4.79
C ILE A 188 17.30 1.83 -4.42
N VAL A 189 17.81 1.69 -3.20
CA VAL A 189 18.00 0.38 -2.60
C VAL A 189 16.66 -0.06 -2.03
N LEU A 190 16.33 -1.33 -2.19
CA LEU A 190 15.21 -1.95 -1.52
C LEU A 190 15.67 -3.31 -1.02
N ASP A 191 15.44 -3.61 0.26
CA ASP A 191 15.63 -4.96 0.79
C ASP A 191 14.28 -5.48 1.28
N ARG A 192 13.79 -6.57 0.67
CA ARG A 192 12.55 -7.26 1.05
C ARG A 192 12.82 -8.68 1.57
N GLY A 193 14.08 -9.07 1.72
CA GLY A 193 14.47 -10.36 2.26
C GLY A 193 14.37 -10.42 3.78
N ALA A 194 14.71 -11.57 4.37
CA ALA A 194 14.67 -11.75 5.82
C ALA A 194 15.61 -10.76 6.55
N GLY A 195 16.80 -10.51 5.99
CA GLY A 195 17.73 -9.50 6.50
C GLY A 195 17.12 -8.11 6.53
N GLY A 196 16.50 -7.66 5.43
CA GLY A 196 15.77 -6.40 5.38
C GLY A 196 14.59 -6.32 6.34
N ILE A 197 13.89 -7.43 6.60
CA ILE A 197 12.84 -7.47 7.63
C ILE A 197 13.44 -7.28 9.02
N LEU A 198 14.50 -8.01 9.37
CA LEU A 198 15.19 -7.83 10.66
C LEU A 198 15.74 -6.42 10.82
N ALA A 199 16.32 -5.83 9.78
CA ALA A 199 16.80 -4.46 9.80
C ALA A 199 15.67 -3.42 9.97
N ARG A 200 14.43 -3.74 9.55
CA ARG A 200 13.24 -2.92 9.84
C ARG A 200 12.83 -2.98 11.31
N LEU A 201 13.22 -4.02 12.05
CA LEU A 201 12.93 -4.15 13.48
C LEU A 201 13.94 -3.42 14.36
N GLU A 202 14.98 -2.81 13.78
CA GLU A 202 15.98 -2.03 14.50
C GLU A 202 15.62 -0.53 14.45
N PRO A 203 15.13 0.08 15.54
CA PRO A 203 14.68 1.48 15.54
C PRO A 203 15.76 2.48 15.10
N THR A 204 17.02 2.23 15.45
CA THR A 204 18.14 3.13 15.12
C THR A 204 18.37 3.26 13.61
N ASN A 205 17.92 2.30 12.80
CA ASN A 205 17.95 2.42 11.34
C ASN A 205 16.98 3.48 10.80
N PHE A 206 15.94 3.85 11.57
CA PHE A 206 14.98 4.90 11.19
C PHE A 206 15.21 6.22 11.89
N PHE A 207 15.66 6.16 13.14
CA PHE A 207 16.00 7.33 13.95
C PHE A 207 16.98 6.93 15.05
N ASP A 208 18.22 7.38 14.93
CA ASP A 208 19.21 7.33 15.99
C ASP A 208 19.04 8.56 16.91
N PRO A 209 18.67 8.39 18.20
CA PRO A 209 18.46 9.51 19.11
C PRO A 209 19.75 10.25 19.49
N GLU A 210 20.93 9.61 19.37
CA GLU A 210 22.21 10.23 19.71
C GLU A 210 22.71 11.11 18.57
N THR A 211 22.59 10.64 17.32
CA THR A 211 23.15 11.32 16.15
C THR A 211 22.12 11.99 15.25
N GLY A 212 20.83 11.67 15.42
CA GLY A 212 19.75 12.07 14.51
C GLY A 212 19.79 11.36 13.15
N ARG A 213 20.77 10.47 12.91
CA ARG A 213 20.97 9.79 11.62
C ARG A 213 19.80 8.87 11.29
N ARG A 214 19.51 8.75 9.99
CA ARG A 214 18.49 7.84 9.45
C ARG A 214 19.08 7.00 8.33
N ARG A 215 19.08 5.68 8.48
CA ARG A 215 19.64 4.72 7.52
C ARG A 215 18.59 4.07 6.63
N LYS A 216 17.31 4.45 6.75
CA LYS A 216 16.19 3.90 5.96
C LYS A 216 16.49 3.80 4.46
N TYR A 217 17.02 4.87 3.86
CA TYR A 217 17.28 4.91 2.42
C TYR A 217 18.54 4.13 2.02
N GLU A 218 19.61 4.25 2.82
CA GLU A 218 20.86 3.50 2.67
C GLU A 218 20.62 1.99 2.65
N LEU A 219 19.77 1.51 3.55
CA LEU A 219 19.47 0.10 3.75
C LEU A 219 18.22 -0.38 2.98
N GLY A 220 17.58 0.49 2.19
CA GLY A 220 16.37 0.14 1.45
C GLY A 220 15.17 -0.32 2.28
N LEU A 221 15.02 0.22 3.49
CA LEU A 221 14.00 -0.17 4.48
C LEU A 221 12.67 0.55 4.25
N HIS A 222 12.22 0.60 3.00
CA HIS A 222 10.94 1.19 2.61
C HIS A 222 9.76 0.40 3.19
N ASP A 223 8.62 1.07 3.28
CA ASP A 223 7.36 0.46 3.75
C ASP A 223 6.95 -0.62 2.74
N LEU A 224 6.33 -1.70 3.22
CA LEU A 224 6.08 -2.91 2.42
C LEU A 224 4.58 -3.21 2.36
N SER A 225 4.15 -3.88 1.29
CA SER A 225 2.81 -4.49 1.27
C SER A 225 2.70 -5.68 2.21
N ALA A 226 1.51 -5.93 2.71
CA ALA A 226 1.16 -7.18 3.37
C ALA A 226 -0.32 -7.48 3.11
N THR A 227 -0.75 -8.69 3.47
CA THR A 227 -2.15 -9.03 3.63
C THR A 227 -2.52 -8.85 5.10
N LEU A 228 -3.62 -8.16 5.41
CA LEU A 228 -4.25 -8.22 6.72
C LEU A 228 -5.13 -9.48 6.77
N LEU A 229 -4.79 -10.41 7.66
CA LEU A 229 -5.54 -11.65 7.79
C LEU A 229 -6.87 -11.41 8.50
N ASP A 230 -7.89 -12.09 8.02
CA ASP A 230 -9.22 -12.14 8.61
C ASP A 230 -9.42 -13.52 9.25
N SER A 231 -9.53 -13.57 10.57
CA SER A 231 -9.76 -14.80 11.34
C SER A 231 -11.21 -15.28 11.29
N THR A 232 -12.12 -14.50 10.73
CA THR A 232 -13.55 -14.84 10.64
C THR A 232 -13.97 -15.33 9.25
N LYS A 233 -13.05 -15.25 8.28
CA LYS A 233 -13.31 -15.57 6.88
C LYS A 233 -13.31 -17.07 6.63
N GLU A 234 -14.34 -17.76 7.07
CA GLU A 234 -14.57 -19.16 6.70
C GLU A 234 -15.10 -19.25 5.25
N PRO A 235 -14.62 -20.19 4.41
CA PRO A 235 -13.66 -21.27 4.67
C PRO A 235 -12.20 -20.92 4.31
N LEU A 236 -11.84 -19.64 4.25
CA LEU A 236 -10.51 -19.21 3.79
C LEU A 236 -9.44 -19.39 4.86
N THR A 237 -8.60 -20.37 4.61
CA THR A 237 -7.41 -20.68 5.41
C THR A 237 -6.40 -19.54 5.41
N VAL A 238 -5.45 -19.54 6.38
CA VAL A 238 -4.37 -18.55 6.43
C VAL A 238 -3.64 -18.49 5.09
N LEU A 239 -3.31 -19.65 4.50
CA LEU A 239 -2.66 -19.71 3.18
C LEU A 239 -3.57 -19.18 2.05
N GLY A 240 -4.86 -19.47 2.09
CA GLY A 240 -5.84 -19.05 1.10
C GLY A 240 -5.97 -17.52 0.95
N GLN A 241 -5.67 -16.78 2.02
CA GLN A 241 -5.68 -15.32 2.05
C GLN A 241 -4.38 -14.69 1.50
N LEU A 242 -3.30 -15.47 1.34
CA LEU A 242 -2.01 -14.98 0.86
C LEU A 242 -1.92 -14.96 -0.67
N LYS A 243 -0.95 -14.19 -1.18
CA LYS A 243 -0.59 -14.20 -2.61
C LYS A 243 0.11 -15.54 -2.96
N PRO A 244 -0.05 -16.11 -4.16
CA PRO A 244 0.47 -17.45 -4.47
C PRO A 244 1.96 -17.42 -4.85
N TYR A 245 2.84 -17.12 -3.90
CA TYR A 245 4.29 -17.22 -4.13
C TYR A 245 4.80 -18.65 -3.92
N LYS A 246 5.56 -19.16 -4.90
CA LYS A 246 6.28 -20.43 -4.77
C LYS A 246 7.48 -20.24 -3.84
N ASP A 247 7.71 -21.21 -2.96
CA ASP A 247 8.87 -21.28 -2.08
C ASP A 247 9.17 -19.98 -1.30
N SER A 248 8.19 -19.53 -0.52
CA SER A 248 8.25 -18.30 0.25
C SER A 248 8.38 -18.54 1.76
N ILE A 249 9.11 -17.65 2.43
CA ILE A 249 8.97 -17.43 3.88
C ILE A 249 7.81 -16.46 4.09
N VAL A 250 6.93 -16.74 5.03
CA VAL A 250 5.89 -15.82 5.48
C VAL A 250 6.42 -15.05 6.68
N VAL A 251 6.32 -13.73 6.60
CA VAL A 251 6.57 -12.78 7.66
C VAL A 251 5.25 -12.47 8.32
N PHE A 252 5.14 -12.76 9.61
CA PHE A 252 3.99 -12.41 10.41
C PHE A 252 4.34 -11.26 11.34
N MET A 253 3.44 -10.28 11.46
CA MET A 253 3.59 -9.18 12.40
C MET A 253 2.22 -8.68 12.83
N PRO A 254 1.97 -8.45 14.13
CA PRO A 254 0.76 -7.79 14.54
C PRO A 254 0.80 -6.32 14.11
N VAL A 255 -0.36 -5.81 13.69
CA VAL A 255 -0.62 -4.39 13.51
C VAL A 255 -1.19 -3.85 14.82
N PRO A 256 -1.08 -2.54 15.10
CA PRO A 256 -1.63 -1.98 16.31
C PRO A 256 -3.15 -2.15 16.37
N THR A 257 -3.71 -2.04 17.57
CA THR A 257 -5.16 -1.87 17.73
C THR A 257 -5.60 -0.61 17.00
N GLU A 258 -6.86 -0.55 16.56
CA GLU A 258 -7.40 0.67 15.94
C GLU A 258 -7.32 1.87 16.89
N ASP A 259 -7.52 1.63 18.19
CA ASP A 259 -7.37 2.63 19.23
C ASP A 259 -5.95 3.19 19.29
N ASP A 260 -4.94 2.32 19.32
CA ASP A 260 -3.53 2.75 19.33
C ASP A 260 -3.12 3.42 18.01
N ALA A 261 -3.66 2.96 16.87
CA ALA A 261 -3.43 3.61 15.58
C ALA A 261 -4.01 5.04 15.55
N GLN A 262 -5.22 5.23 16.09
CA GLN A 262 -5.88 6.53 16.19
C GLN A 262 -5.18 7.47 17.18
N ILE A 263 -4.78 6.95 18.36
CA ILE A 263 -4.00 7.72 19.34
C ILE A 263 -2.67 8.13 18.72
N PHE A 264 -1.94 7.20 18.11
CA PHE A 264 -0.67 7.52 17.46
C PHE A 264 -0.84 8.54 16.35
N HIS A 265 -1.90 8.43 15.53
CA HIS A 265 -2.23 9.46 14.55
C HIS A 265 -2.45 10.83 15.22
N ALA A 266 -3.25 10.90 16.27
CA ALA A 266 -3.49 12.14 17.00
C ALA A 266 -2.19 12.74 17.55
N ILE A 267 -1.33 11.94 18.18
CA ILE A 267 0.00 12.36 18.68
C ILE A 267 0.84 12.97 17.54
N THR A 268 0.84 12.34 16.37
CA THR A 268 1.62 12.82 15.22
C THR A 268 1.13 14.13 14.60
N THR A 269 -0.05 14.61 15.01
CA THR A 269 -0.70 15.84 14.53
C THR A 269 -0.75 16.95 15.58
N LEU A 270 -0.22 16.71 16.79
CA LEU A 270 -0.11 17.74 17.81
C LEU A 270 0.81 18.87 17.33
N ARG A 271 0.53 20.09 17.80
CA ARG A 271 1.40 21.25 17.57
C ARG A 271 2.69 21.10 18.37
N ASP A 272 3.77 21.66 17.83
CA ASP A 272 5.09 21.72 18.46
C ASP A 272 5.58 20.36 19.01
N PRO A 273 5.64 19.31 18.17
CA PRO A 273 6.05 17.99 18.63
C PRO A 273 7.49 17.98 19.12
N ASP A 274 7.76 17.27 20.22
CA ASP A 274 9.12 16.85 20.56
C ASP A 274 9.64 15.93 19.46
N GLY A 275 10.47 16.47 18.57
CA GLY A 275 10.95 15.77 17.39
C GLY A 275 11.77 14.52 17.71
N THR A 276 12.48 14.52 18.83
CA THR A 276 13.30 13.39 19.27
C THR A 276 12.42 12.29 19.81
N ASP A 277 11.52 12.61 20.75
CA ASP A 277 10.64 11.62 21.36
C ASP A 277 9.64 11.03 20.33
N LEU A 278 9.08 11.88 19.46
CA LEU A 278 8.27 11.43 18.33
C LEU A 278 9.08 10.55 17.36
N GLY A 279 10.36 10.85 17.15
CA GLY A 279 11.29 10.05 16.35
C GLY A 279 11.50 8.64 16.90
N ILE A 280 11.72 8.53 18.22
CA ILE A 280 11.86 7.27 18.94
C ILE A 280 10.57 6.44 18.84
N LYS A 281 9.41 7.06 19.12
CA LYS A 281 8.11 6.38 19.04
C LYS A 281 7.81 5.92 17.60
N ARG A 282 8.01 6.77 16.58
CA ARG A 282 7.83 6.40 15.14
C ARG A 282 8.77 5.31 14.63
N SER A 283 9.99 5.24 15.16
CA SER A 283 10.98 4.22 14.79
C SER A 283 10.76 2.89 15.51
N SER A 284 9.93 2.87 16.56
CA SER A 284 9.65 1.66 17.34
C SER A 284 8.22 1.13 17.15
N PHE A 285 7.30 1.94 16.64
CA PHE A 285 5.89 1.57 16.49
C PHE A 285 5.55 1.05 15.09
N THR A 286 5.18 -0.23 15.00
CA THR A 286 4.61 -0.80 13.77
C THR A 286 3.26 -0.13 13.49
N HIS A 287 3.02 0.33 12.28
CA HIS A 287 1.74 0.94 11.91
C HIS A 287 1.42 0.77 10.43
N LEU A 288 0.12 0.89 10.13
CA LEU A 288 -0.39 0.91 8.78
C LEU A 288 -0.31 2.32 8.20
N ARG A 289 0.12 2.42 6.94
CA ARG A 289 0.15 3.66 6.16
C ARG A 289 -1.08 3.79 5.27
N PHE A 290 -1.50 2.67 4.70
CA PHE A 290 -2.62 2.55 3.79
C PHE A 290 -3.27 1.17 3.98
N ALA A 291 -4.58 1.11 3.78
CA ALA A 291 -5.35 -0.13 3.82
C ALA A 291 -6.47 -0.08 2.79
N GLN A 292 -6.66 -1.18 2.06
CA GLN A 292 -7.76 -1.38 1.12
C GLN A 292 -8.21 -2.85 1.18
N GLY A 293 -9.51 -3.09 1.00
CA GLY A 293 -10.03 -4.47 0.95
C GLY A 293 -9.55 -5.27 -0.28
N SER A 294 -8.92 -4.59 -1.25
CA SER A 294 -8.48 -5.11 -2.55
C SER A 294 -6.96 -5.04 -2.69
N ASP A 295 -6.44 -5.68 -3.74
CA ASP A 295 -5.12 -5.31 -4.26
C ASP A 295 -5.14 -3.84 -4.65
N MET A 296 -4.23 -3.07 -4.09
CA MET A 296 -4.13 -1.64 -4.34
C MET A 296 -3.47 -1.34 -5.70
N HIS A 297 -2.89 -2.37 -6.37
CA HIS A 297 -2.18 -2.29 -7.65
C HIS A 297 -1.05 -1.24 -7.64
N THR A 298 -0.29 -1.18 -6.53
CA THR A 298 0.71 -0.11 -6.32
C THR A 298 2.14 -0.57 -6.52
N THR A 299 3.00 0.43 -6.74
CA THR A 299 4.44 0.31 -6.89
C THR A 299 5.14 1.33 -6.00
N LEU A 300 6.46 1.18 -5.82
CA LEU A 300 7.27 2.23 -5.21
C LEU A 300 7.43 3.38 -6.19
N VAL A 301 7.16 4.59 -5.74
CA VAL A 301 7.39 5.82 -6.51
C VAL A 301 8.09 6.87 -5.67
N ASP A 302 8.84 7.75 -6.34
CA ASP A 302 9.36 8.97 -5.74
C ASP A 302 8.27 10.05 -5.74
N VAL A 303 7.98 10.62 -4.57
CA VAL A 303 7.02 11.74 -4.43
C VAL A 303 7.72 13.06 -4.10
N SER A 304 9.02 13.17 -4.38
CA SER A 304 9.72 14.45 -4.40
C SER A 304 9.07 15.41 -5.41
N ARG A 305 8.88 16.68 -5.04
CA ARG A 305 8.24 17.66 -5.94
C ARG A 305 9.26 18.16 -6.95
N ARG A 306 10.47 18.49 -6.49
CA ARG A 306 11.52 19.08 -7.33
C ARG A 306 12.69 18.11 -7.54
N PRO A 307 13.46 18.22 -8.64
CA PRO A 307 14.63 17.36 -8.89
C PRO A 307 15.67 17.38 -7.78
N GLU A 308 15.93 18.55 -7.21
CA GLU A 308 16.91 18.78 -6.16
C GLU A 308 16.46 18.29 -4.77
N ASP A 309 15.16 18.03 -4.58
CA ASP A 309 14.66 17.54 -3.29
C ASP A 309 15.25 16.15 -2.99
N PRO A 310 15.51 15.81 -1.73
CA PRO A 310 15.87 14.44 -1.35
C PRO A 310 14.80 13.43 -1.80
N PRO A 311 15.21 12.20 -2.19
CA PRO A 311 14.26 11.18 -2.64
C PRO A 311 13.23 10.87 -1.55
N LYS A 312 11.94 10.87 -1.91
CA LYS A 312 10.86 10.56 -0.98
C LYS A 312 10.08 9.38 -1.51
N ILE A 313 10.58 8.19 -1.23
CA ILE A 313 10.00 6.96 -1.76
C ILE A 313 8.78 6.53 -0.95
N ARG A 314 7.69 6.20 -1.64
CA ARG A 314 6.43 5.76 -1.05
C ARG A 314 5.86 4.57 -1.83
N TYR A 315 5.33 3.60 -1.08
CA TYR A 315 4.51 2.51 -1.59
C TYR A 315 3.04 2.81 -1.25
N GLY A 316 2.09 2.37 -2.08
CA GLY A 316 0.65 2.55 -1.82
C GLY A 316 0.03 3.87 -2.30
N VAL A 317 0.84 4.81 -2.79
CA VAL A 317 0.39 6.16 -3.22
C VAL A 317 0.01 6.26 -4.71
N THR A 318 -0.09 5.10 -5.37
CA THR A 318 -0.47 4.91 -6.78
C THR A 318 -1.56 3.85 -6.87
N GLY A 319 -1.72 3.26 -8.06
CA GLY A 319 -2.60 2.12 -8.30
C GLY A 319 -4.07 2.49 -8.45
N ARG A 320 -4.92 1.49 -8.23
CA ARG A 320 -6.33 1.55 -8.63
C ARG A 320 -7.26 1.26 -7.47
N VAL A 321 -8.48 1.76 -7.59
CA VAL A 321 -9.55 1.59 -6.62
C VAL A 321 -10.84 1.27 -7.34
N GLN A 322 -11.61 0.35 -6.77
CA GLN A 322 -13.00 0.13 -7.12
C GLN A 322 -13.85 0.88 -6.08
N ARG A 323 -14.57 1.91 -6.50
CA ARG A 323 -15.28 2.83 -5.59
C ARG A 323 -16.59 2.24 -5.07
N ALA A 324 -17.30 1.51 -5.91
CA ALA A 324 -18.41 0.65 -5.49
C ALA A 324 -18.32 -0.74 -6.15
N ARG A 325 -18.98 -1.72 -5.52
CA ARG A 325 -18.99 -3.11 -6.01
C ARG A 325 -19.56 -3.16 -7.43
N GLY A 326 -18.78 -3.74 -8.35
CA GLY A 326 -19.18 -3.90 -9.75
C GLY A 326 -18.89 -2.68 -10.62
N GLU A 327 -18.40 -1.57 -10.04
CA GLU A 327 -17.86 -0.46 -10.82
C GLU A 327 -16.48 -0.80 -11.37
N ASP A 328 -16.11 -0.12 -12.46
CA ASP A 328 -14.77 -0.19 -13.02
C ASP A 328 -13.74 0.31 -12.01
N GLU A 329 -12.60 -0.38 -11.95
CA GLU A 329 -11.45 0.18 -11.25
C GLU A 329 -10.97 1.44 -11.95
N VAL A 330 -10.70 2.49 -11.18
CA VAL A 330 -10.13 3.75 -11.66
C VAL A 330 -8.82 4.04 -10.97
N MET A 331 -7.98 4.89 -11.56
CA MET A 331 -6.78 5.38 -10.88
C MET A 331 -7.16 6.10 -9.58
N ALA A 332 -6.50 5.76 -8.48
CA ALA A 332 -6.77 6.37 -7.19
C ALA A 332 -6.44 7.88 -7.21
N ASP A 333 -7.43 8.71 -6.86
CA ASP A 333 -7.25 10.14 -6.64
C ASP A 333 -6.82 10.46 -5.19
N ASP A 334 -6.65 11.74 -4.85
CA ASP A 334 -6.21 12.13 -3.51
C ASP A 334 -7.25 11.82 -2.42
N THR A 335 -8.54 11.81 -2.76
CA THR A 335 -9.62 11.40 -1.86
C THR A 335 -9.58 9.90 -1.62
N ASP A 336 -9.32 9.09 -2.65
CA ASP A 336 -9.12 7.64 -2.52
C ASP A 336 -7.87 7.32 -1.67
N LEU A 337 -6.78 8.08 -1.85
CA LEU A 337 -5.58 7.96 -1.03
C LEU A 337 -5.80 8.40 0.42
N ALA A 338 -6.68 9.37 0.66
CA ALA A 338 -7.11 9.77 2.00
C ALA A 338 -7.94 8.66 2.66
N ALA A 339 -8.93 8.11 1.95
CA ALA A 339 -9.72 6.98 2.42
C ALA A 339 -8.84 5.78 2.80
N ARG A 340 -7.82 5.45 1.99
CA ARG A 340 -6.83 4.41 2.34
C ARG A 340 -6.08 4.69 3.64
N ARG A 341 -5.77 5.95 3.96
CA ARG A 341 -5.11 6.34 5.23
C ARG A 341 -6.07 6.21 6.41
N THR A 342 -7.30 6.65 6.25
CA THR A 342 -8.37 6.51 7.25
C THR A 342 -8.66 5.04 7.54
N ASN A 343 -8.77 4.20 6.50
CA ASN A 343 -8.93 2.76 6.64
C ASN A 343 -7.76 2.11 7.38
N ALA A 344 -6.54 2.65 7.28
CA ALA A 344 -5.40 2.16 8.06
C ALA A 344 -5.52 2.45 9.58
N LEU A 345 -6.35 3.42 9.98
CA LEU A 345 -6.68 3.72 11.38
C LEU A 345 -7.89 2.91 11.88
N GLN A 346 -8.66 2.32 10.98
CA GLN A 346 -9.85 1.51 11.24
C GLN A 346 -9.84 0.27 10.35
N HIS A 347 -8.80 -0.55 10.45
CA HIS A 347 -8.54 -1.61 9.47
C HIS A 347 -9.61 -2.70 9.44
N SER A 348 -10.48 -2.80 10.45
CA SER A 348 -11.68 -3.64 10.42
C SER A 348 -12.61 -3.34 9.24
N VAL A 349 -12.67 -2.08 8.77
CA VAL A 349 -13.54 -1.69 7.65
C VAL A 349 -13.16 -2.37 6.34
N ILE A 350 -11.90 -2.81 6.20
CA ILE A 350 -11.44 -3.49 4.99
C ILE A 350 -11.55 -5.01 5.07
N LEU A 351 -11.73 -5.58 6.26
CA LEU A 351 -11.89 -7.03 6.45
C LEU A 351 -13.31 -7.49 6.06
N GLY A 352 -14.31 -6.63 6.26
CA GLY A 352 -15.71 -6.88 5.93
C GLY A 352 -16.19 -6.35 4.57
N ALA A 353 -15.31 -5.79 3.73
CA ALA A 353 -15.68 -5.05 2.50
C ALA A 353 -16.29 -5.89 1.34
N GLY A 354 -16.83 -7.07 1.66
CA GLY A 354 -17.51 -7.97 0.73
C GLY A 354 -16.62 -9.12 0.25
N ALA A 355 -17.17 -10.33 0.34
CA ALA A 355 -16.53 -11.64 0.09
C ALA A 355 -15.91 -11.86 -1.31
N VAL A 356 -15.78 -10.83 -2.15
CA VAL A 356 -15.25 -10.95 -3.52
C VAL A 356 -13.74 -10.75 -3.56
N GLN A 357 -13.15 -10.00 -2.62
CA GLN A 357 -11.74 -9.67 -2.66
C GLN A 357 -10.92 -10.71 -1.88
N LYS A 358 -10.02 -11.39 -2.59
CA LYS A 358 -9.18 -12.48 -2.06
C LYS A 358 -8.16 -11.97 -1.03
N VAL A 359 -7.74 -10.71 -1.15
CA VAL A 359 -6.61 -10.14 -0.41
C VAL A 359 -6.97 -8.77 0.15
N ASN A 360 -6.87 -8.62 1.47
CA ASN A 360 -6.96 -7.34 2.18
C ASN A 360 -5.57 -6.69 2.18
N GLU A 361 -5.24 -5.91 1.14
CA GLU A 361 -3.90 -5.35 1.02
C GLU A 361 -3.70 -4.11 1.91
N ILE A 362 -2.59 -4.13 2.65
CA ILE A 362 -2.16 -3.05 3.53
C ILE A 362 -0.73 -2.65 3.20
N VAL A 363 -0.36 -1.42 3.56
CA VAL A 363 1.02 -0.93 3.53
C VAL A 363 1.51 -0.76 4.96
N VAL A 364 2.50 -1.55 5.35
CA VAL A 364 2.99 -1.64 6.73
C VAL A 364 4.37 -1.00 6.84
N ALA A 365 4.53 -0.15 7.86
CA ALA A 365 5.82 0.24 8.37
C ALA A 365 6.22 -0.73 9.49
N TYR A 366 6.83 -1.86 9.14
CA TYR A 366 7.33 -2.85 10.12
C TYR A 366 8.38 -2.22 11.04
N ARG A 367 8.20 -2.31 12.36
CA ARG A 367 9.13 -1.85 13.41
C ARG A 367 9.26 -2.88 14.52
N ALA A 368 10.12 -2.58 15.49
CA ALA A 368 10.40 -3.41 16.65
C ALA A 368 9.13 -3.80 17.41
N HIS A 369 8.81 -5.09 17.42
CA HIS A 369 7.76 -5.67 18.25
C HIS A 369 8.38 -6.36 19.48
N ARG A 370 7.94 -6.01 20.70
CA ARG A 370 8.61 -6.45 21.94
C ARG A 370 8.45 -7.94 22.25
N SER A 371 7.40 -8.61 21.78
CA SER A 371 7.18 -10.01 22.12
C SER A 371 8.33 -10.91 21.64
N ALA A 372 8.93 -11.62 22.60
CA ALA A 372 9.90 -12.68 22.33
C ALA A 372 9.22 -13.99 21.88
N LEU A 373 7.94 -14.17 22.23
CA LEU A 373 7.15 -15.36 21.94
C LEU A 373 6.61 -15.36 20.51
N PHE A 374 6.51 -14.19 19.89
CA PHE A 374 5.83 -14.04 18.62
C PHE A 374 6.62 -14.62 17.43
N PRO A 375 6.02 -15.49 16.59
CA PRO A 375 6.67 -16.06 15.42
C PRO A 375 6.75 -15.04 14.29
N LEU A 376 7.95 -14.49 14.06
CA LEU A 376 8.16 -13.52 12.99
C LEU A 376 8.20 -14.19 11.60
N PHE A 377 8.82 -15.36 11.49
CA PHE A 377 9.02 -16.05 10.23
C PHE A 377 8.45 -17.47 10.29
N ALA A 378 7.78 -17.89 9.22
CA ALA A 378 7.33 -19.27 9.05
C ALA A 378 7.46 -19.72 7.58
N LYS A 379 7.55 -21.01 7.33
CA LYS A 379 7.55 -21.58 5.97
C LYS A 379 6.41 -22.58 5.82
N TRP A 380 5.65 -22.46 4.74
CA TRP A 380 4.58 -23.41 4.43
C TRP A 380 5.16 -24.78 4.08
N ASP A 381 4.62 -25.81 4.71
CA ASP A 381 4.87 -27.21 4.40
C ASP A 381 3.63 -27.82 3.75
N GLY A 382 3.75 -28.07 2.44
CA GLY A 382 2.64 -28.58 1.64
C GLY A 382 2.24 -30.02 1.97
N ASN A 383 3.13 -30.80 2.60
CA ASN A 383 2.89 -32.19 2.98
C ASN A 383 2.07 -32.26 4.27
N THR A 384 2.46 -31.46 5.27
CA THR A 384 1.78 -31.44 6.58
C THR A 384 0.71 -30.36 6.71
N LYS A 385 0.47 -29.56 5.64
CA LYS A 385 -0.51 -28.46 5.58
C LYS A 385 -0.42 -27.49 6.77
N ARG A 386 0.80 -27.02 7.05
CA ARG A 386 1.07 -26.11 8.19
C ARG A 386 2.21 -25.15 7.87
N PHE A 387 2.30 -24.04 8.59
CA PHE A 387 3.46 -23.17 8.55
C PHE A 387 4.41 -23.53 9.70
N ASN A 388 5.59 -24.05 9.37
CA ASN A 388 6.64 -24.34 10.35
C ASN A 388 7.30 -23.01 10.77
N ALA A 389 7.29 -22.70 12.07
CA ALA A 389 7.91 -21.49 12.58
C ALA A 389 9.44 -21.57 12.45
N LEU A 390 10.06 -20.46 12.10
CA LEU A 390 11.50 -20.35 11.89
C LEU A 390 12.12 -19.43 12.95
N ALA A 391 13.31 -19.80 13.41
CA ALA A 391 14.11 -18.96 14.30
C ALA A 391 14.49 -17.65 13.58
N ARG A 392 14.36 -16.51 14.29
CA ARG A 392 14.53 -15.16 13.71
C ARG A 392 15.89 -14.96 13.02
N THR A 393 16.96 -15.48 13.60
CA THR A 393 18.34 -15.25 13.12
C THR A 393 18.83 -16.29 12.14
N THR A 394 18.50 -17.57 12.35
CA THR A 394 19.03 -18.68 11.53
C THR A 394 18.07 -19.14 10.44
N LEU A 395 16.80 -18.72 10.50
CA LEU A 395 15.69 -19.16 9.65
C LEU A 395 15.50 -20.70 9.62
N ARG A 396 16.00 -21.40 10.64
CA ARG A 396 15.81 -22.85 10.80
C ARG A 396 14.50 -23.13 11.55
N PRO A 397 13.80 -24.25 11.26
CA PRO A 397 12.60 -24.63 11.99
C PRO A 397 12.84 -24.72 13.51
N THR A 398 11.91 -24.19 14.30
CA THR A 398 11.97 -24.25 15.78
C THR A 398 11.29 -25.50 16.36
N GLY A 399 10.46 -26.17 15.55
CA GLY A 399 9.56 -27.24 15.98
C GLY A 399 8.13 -26.77 16.25
N ALA A 400 7.94 -25.48 16.57
CA ALA A 400 6.62 -24.88 16.67
C ALA A 400 6.00 -24.68 15.28
N TYR A 401 4.67 -24.67 15.19
CA TYR A 401 3.99 -24.48 13.91
C TYR A 401 2.60 -23.86 14.05
N LEU A 402 2.11 -23.35 12.93
CA LEU A 402 0.77 -22.80 12.75
C LEU A 402 -0.01 -23.70 11.80
N THR A 403 -1.19 -24.16 12.20
CA THR A 403 -2.09 -24.91 11.32
C THR A 403 -2.60 -24.04 10.18
N GLU A 404 -3.15 -24.66 9.14
CA GLU A 404 -3.78 -23.94 8.04
C GLU A 404 -4.98 -23.06 8.50
N SER A 405 -5.68 -23.45 9.58
CA SER A 405 -6.76 -22.68 10.22
C SER A 405 -6.29 -21.55 11.13
N GLY A 406 -4.99 -21.38 11.34
CA GLY A 406 -4.45 -20.32 12.18
C GLY A 406 -4.26 -20.67 13.66
N GLU A 407 -4.35 -21.94 14.03
CA GLU A 407 -4.05 -22.41 15.40
C GLU A 407 -2.54 -22.60 15.59
N TRP A 408 -1.99 -21.98 16.63
CA TRP A 408 -0.58 -22.13 16.96
C TRP A 408 -0.34 -23.29 17.93
N ARG A 409 0.72 -24.05 17.67
CA ARG A 409 1.12 -25.25 18.40
C ARG A 409 2.60 -25.16 18.76
N ASP A 410 2.86 -25.16 20.05
CA ASP A 410 4.21 -25.31 20.60
C ASP A 410 4.62 -26.79 20.63
N ARG A 411 5.92 -27.02 20.85
CA ARG A 411 6.49 -28.36 20.95
C ARG A 411 6.14 -29.03 22.28
#